data_AF-A0A7J8TW58-F1
#
_entry.id   AF-A0A7J8TW58-F1
#
_cell.length_a   1.000
_cell.length_b   1.000
_cell.length_c   1.000
_cell.angle_alpha   90.00
_cell.angle_beta   90.00
_cell.angle_gamma   90.00
#
_symmetry.space_group_name_H-M   'P 1'
#
loop_
_entity.id
_entity.type
_entity.pdbx_description
1 polymer ?
#
loop_
_entity_poly.entity_id
_entity_poly.type
_entity_poly.pdbx_seq_one_letter_code
_entity_poly.pdbx_strand_id
1 'polypeptide(L)'
;MAPKSFSFPGIFPALLASSLALLLLPTPIIAVHDYHDALRKSILFFEGQRSGKLPPDQRVKWRRDSALRDGSTAGVDLTGGYYDAGDNVKFGFPMAFTTTLLAWSIIDFGRNMGPELKNAVKAVKWSTDYLLKATAKPGVVYVQVGDAYSDHSCWERPEDMDTLRT
;
A
#
# COMPACT_ATOMS: atom_id res chain seq x y z
N MET A 1 -75.40 -36.12 26.52
CA MET A 1 -74.80 -35.77 25.21
C MET A 1 -73.41 -35.23 25.50
N ALA A 2 -72.35 -36.01 25.25
CA ALA A 2 -70.97 -35.59 25.53
C ALA A 2 -70.43 -34.72 24.37
N PRO A 3 -69.65 -33.66 24.64
CA PRO A 3 -69.07 -32.85 23.58
C PRO A 3 -67.97 -33.63 22.84
N LYS A 4 -68.01 -33.62 21.51
CA LYS A 4 -66.96 -34.21 20.67
C LYS A 4 -65.69 -33.35 20.81
N SER A 5 -64.60 -33.97 21.25
CA SER A 5 -63.28 -33.34 21.30
C SER A 5 -62.75 -33.12 19.88
N PHE A 6 -62.51 -31.86 19.52
CA PHE A 6 -61.76 -31.53 18.30
C PHE A 6 -60.27 -31.72 18.57
N SER A 7 -59.68 -32.76 17.96
CA SER A 7 -58.24 -32.92 17.89
C SER A 7 -57.67 -32.02 16.78
N PHE A 8 -56.87 -31.03 17.15
CA PHE A 8 -56.08 -30.27 16.18
C PHE A 8 -55.07 -31.20 15.51
N PRO A 9 -54.92 -31.18 14.17
CA PRO A 9 -53.95 -32.01 13.48
C PRO A 9 -52.53 -31.60 13.93
N GLY A 10 -51.65 -32.58 14.14
CA GLY A 10 -50.27 -32.43 14.65
C GLY A 10 -49.29 -31.67 13.75
N ILE A 11 -49.76 -30.69 12.99
CA ILE A 11 -48.99 -29.87 12.04
C ILE A 11 -48.31 -28.69 12.77
N PHE A 12 -48.92 -28.20 13.86
CA PHE A 12 -48.40 -27.06 14.65
C PHE A 12 -47.01 -27.29 15.26
N PRO A 13 -46.71 -28.45 15.90
CA PRO A 13 -45.40 -28.70 16.49
C PRO A 13 -44.29 -28.85 15.44
N ALA A 14 -44.62 -29.43 14.27
CA ALA A 14 -43.67 -29.64 13.18
C ALA A 14 -43.22 -28.33 12.52
N LEU A 15 -44.15 -27.37 12.36
CA LEU A 15 -43.84 -26.01 11.86
C LEU A 15 -42.99 -25.22 12.86
N LEU A 16 -43.23 -25.37 14.17
CA LEU A 16 -42.45 -24.72 15.22
C LEU A 16 -41.03 -25.30 15.32
N ALA A 17 -40.90 -26.62 15.20
CA ALA A 17 -39.60 -27.30 15.20
C ALA A 17 -38.77 -26.97 13.95
N SER A 18 -39.41 -26.88 12.78
CA SER A 18 -38.75 -26.53 11.52
C SER A 18 -38.29 -25.06 11.50
N SER A 19 -39.07 -24.14 12.05
CA SER A 19 -38.67 -22.73 12.19
C SER A 19 -37.55 -22.52 13.22
N LEU A 20 -37.57 -23.25 14.33
CA LEU A 20 -36.47 -23.26 15.31
C LEU A 20 -35.19 -23.88 14.73
N ALA A 21 -35.29 -24.93 13.92
CA ALA A 21 -34.16 -25.52 13.21
C ALA A 21 -33.55 -24.57 12.18
N LEU A 22 -34.37 -23.74 11.50
CA LEU A 22 -33.91 -22.73 10.56
C LEU A 22 -33.17 -21.56 11.26
N LEU A 23 -33.58 -21.22 12.49
CA LEU A 23 -32.92 -20.22 13.35
C LEU A 23 -31.61 -20.71 13.97
N LEU A 24 -31.38 -22.03 14.01
CA LEU A 24 -30.16 -22.67 14.49
C LEU A 24 -29.15 -22.96 13.38
N LEU A 25 -29.50 -22.68 12.11
CA LEU A 25 -28.53 -22.73 11.02
C LEU A 25 -27.53 -21.58 11.20
N PRO A 26 -26.21 -21.84 11.24
CA PRO A 26 -25.22 -20.77 11.29
C PRO A 26 -25.40 -19.89 10.05
N THR A 27 -25.67 -18.61 10.27
CA THR A 27 -25.65 -17.62 9.19
C THR A 27 -24.28 -17.69 8.52
N PRO A 28 -24.21 -17.78 7.17
CA PRO A 28 -22.93 -17.72 6.50
C PRO A 28 -22.25 -16.42 6.91
N ILE A 29 -21.13 -16.52 7.61
CA ILE A 29 -20.28 -15.37 7.89
C ILE A 29 -19.68 -15.02 6.53
N ILE A 30 -20.28 -14.05 5.84
CA ILE A 30 -19.61 -13.40 4.74
C ILE A 30 -18.44 -12.67 5.39
N ALA A 31 -17.23 -13.20 5.20
CA ALA A 31 -16.01 -12.50 5.58
C ALA A 31 -15.91 -11.24 4.73
N VAL A 32 -16.46 -10.14 5.24
CA VAL A 32 -16.30 -8.82 4.63
C VAL A 32 -14.88 -8.37 4.95
N HIS A 33 -14.08 -8.17 3.90
CA HIS A 33 -12.73 -7.63 4.05
C HIS A 33 -12.81 -6.16 4.44
N ASP A 34 -11.98 -5.73 5.39
CA ASP A 34 -11.83 -4.31 5.71
C ASP A 34 -10.94 -3.61 4.66
N TYR A 35 -11.56 -3.14 3.59
CA TYR A 35 -10.87 -2.43 2.51
C TYR A 35 -10.33 -1.06 2.93
N HIS A 36 -10.85 -0.46 4.01
CA HIS A 36 -10.32 0.79 4.54
C HIS A 36 -8.97 0.55 5.23
N ASP A 37 -8.87 -0.50 6.05
CA ASP A 37 -7.60 -0.95 6.62
C ASP A 37 -6.60 -1.39 5.55
N ALA A 38 -7.06 -2.15 4.54
CA ALA A 38 -6.22 -2.53 3.40
C ALA A 38 -5.65 -1.33 2.65
N LEU A 39 -6.48 -0.32 2.34
CA LEU A 39 -6.03 0.91 1.70
C LEU A 39 -5.03 1.67 2.58
N ARG A 40 -5.32 1.82 3.87
CA ARG A 40 -4.41 2.48 4.82
C ARG A 40 -3.03 1.83 4.84
N LYS A 41 -2.97 0.50 4.89
CA LYS A 41 -1.71 -0.25 4.88
C LYS A 41 -0.99 -0.16 3.53
N SER A 42 -1.74 -0.18 2.42
CA SER A 42 -1.17 0.03 1.07
C SER A 42 -0.53 1.42 0.92
N ILE A 43 -1.14 2.48 1.44
CA ILE A 43 -0.53 3.81 1.43
C ILE A 43 0.65 3.90 2.40
N LEU A 44 0.59 3.23 3.55
CA LEU A 44 1.70 3.18 4.51
C LEU A 44 2.93 2.45 3.94
N PHE A 45 2.74 1.46 3.06
CA PHE A 45 3.83 0.76 2.37
C PHE A 45 4.74 1.73 1.61
N PHE A 46 4.19 2.74 0.93
CA PHE A 46 5.00 3.76 0.26
C PHE A 46 5.95 4.51 1.20
N GLU A 47 5.53 4.80 2.44
CA GLU A 47 6.44 5.41 3.44
C GLU A 47 7.59 4.47 3.81
N GLY A 48 7.31 3.16 3.83
CA GLY A 48 8.28 2.10 4.02
C GLY A 48 9.30 1.98 2.89
N GLN A 49 9.00 2.48 1.69
CA GLN A 49 9.89 2.44 0.53
C GLN A 49 10.69 3.73 0.31
N ARG A 50 10.47 4.81 1.07
CA ARG A 50 11.12 6.11 0.82
C ARG A 50 12.65 6.02 0.94
N SER A 51 13.37 6.52 -0.05
CA SER A 51 14.82 6.76 -0.01
C SER A 51 15.10 8.24 0.25
N GLY A 52 16.29 8.61 0.74
CA GLY A 52 16.66 10.00 1.02
C GLY A 52 16.39 10.44 2.46
N LYS A 53 16.33 11.76 2.66
CA LYS A 53 16.04 12.39 3.96
C LYS A 53 14.54 12.36 4.24
N LEU A 54 14.12 11.63 5.26
CA LEU A 54 12.71 11.41 5.56
C LEU A 54 12.03 12.66 6.14
N PRO A 55 10.73 12.86 5.85
CA PRO A 55 10.01 13.99 6.39
C PRO A 55 9.70 13.76 7.89
N PRO A 56 9.65 14.82 8.71
CA PRO A 56 9.46 14.70 10.16
C PRO A 56 8.09 14.09 10.55
N ASP A 57 7.10 14.17 9.65
CA ASP A 57 5.76 13.64 9.84
C ASP A 57 5.58 12.20 9.31
N GLN A 58 6.67 11.51 8.93
CA GLN A 58 6.65 10.09 8.56
C GLN A 58 6.04 9.22 9.68
N ARG A 59 5.08 8.37 9.32
CA ARG A 59 4.37 7.44 10.22
C ARG A 59 5.17 6.18 10.48
N VAL A 60 5.87 5.65 9.47
CA VAL A 60 6.74 4.48 9.60
C VAL A 60 7.98 4.81 10.45
N LYS A 61 8.10 4.19 11.64
CA LYS A 61 9.15 4.54 12.64
C LYS A 61 10.43 3.71 12.59
N TRP A 62 10.43 2.60 11.87
CA TRP A 62 11.60 1.73 11.74
C TRP A 62 12.54 2.12 10.58
N ARG A 63 12.13 3.07 9.74
CA ARG A 63 12.94 3.68 8.66
C ARG A 63 13.63 4.95 9.13
N ARG A 64 14.82 5.27 8.59
CA ARG A 64 15.53 6.54 8.80
C ARG A 64 16.11 7.08 7.48
N ASP A 65 16.81 8.20 7.57
CA ASP A 65 17.51 8.81 6.45
C ASP A 65 18.50 7.82 5.82
N SER A 66 18.48 7.72 4.48
CA SER A 66 19.30 6.78 3.72
C SER A 66 19.67 7.36 2.34
N ALA A 67 20.68 6.80 1.67
CA ALA A 67 21.04 7.17 0.29
C ALA A 67 21.24 8.69 0.05
N LEU A 68 21.78 9.41 1.04
CA LEU A 68 21.90 10.88 1.02
C LEU A 68 22.92 11.43 0.03
N ARG A 69 23.63 10.56 -0.69
CA ARG A 69 24.66 10.91 -1.68
C ARG A 69 24.28 10.48 -3.11
N ASP A 70 23.05 10.01 -3.31
CA ASP A 70 22.54 9.60 -4.63
C ASP A 70 22.73 10.72 -5.66
N GLY A 71 23.35 10.39 -6.80
CA GLY A 71 23.62 11.31 -7.91
C GLY A 71 24.95 12.06 -7.84
N SER A 72 25.71 11.92 -6.74
CA SER A 72 26.99 12.63 -6.56
C SER A 72 28.03 12.32 -7.64
N THR A 73 28.09 11.08 -8.14
CA THR A 73 28.96 10.64 -9.25
C THR A 73 28.68 11.37 -10.56
N ALA A 74 27.44 11.83 -10.76
CA ALA A 74 26.98 12.57 -11.93
C ALA A 74 26.83 14.08 -11.67
N GLY A 75 27.27 14.56 -10.50
CA GLY A 75 27.18 15.97 -10.10
C GLY A 75 25.75 16.50 -10.01
N VAL A 76 24.81 15.67 -9.57
CA VAL A 76 23.39 16.02 -9.42
C VAL A 76 22.86 15.56 -8.06
N ASP A 77 21.74 16.16 -7.62
CA ASP A 77 20.98 15.64 -6.49
C ASP A 77 19.93 14.65 -7.01
N LEU A 78 20.13 13.36 -6.73
CA LEU A 78 19.14 12.32 -6.96
C LEU A 78 18.61 11.72 -5.66
N THR A 79 18.73 12.40 -4.53
CA THR A 79 18.14 11.95 -3.26
C THR A 79 16.61 11.98 -3.31
N GLY A 80 15.94 11.07 -2.59
CA GLY A 80 14.48 10.92 -2.62
C GLY A 80 14.02 9.70 -3.41
N GLY A 81 12.73 9.66 -3.74
CA GLY A 81 12.13 8.57 -4.51
C GLY A 81 11.89 7.31 -3.68
N TYR A 82 11.56 6.21 -4.34
CA TYR A 82 11.26 4.93 -3.71
C TYR A 82 12.31 3.88 -4.06
N TYR A 83 12.69 3.05 -3.10
CA TYR A 83 13.29 1.75 -3.38
C TYR A 83 12.26 0.85 -4.05
N ASP A 84 12.70 0.05 -5.02
CA ASP A 84 11.79 -0.65 -5.94
C ASP A 84 11.04 -1.79 -5.25
N ALA A 85 11.74 -2.64 -4.51
CA ALA A 85 11.17 -3.84 -3.90
C ALA A 85 11.70 -4.05 -2.47
N GLY A 86 12.31 -5.22 -2.21
CA GLY A 86 13.02 -5.52 -0.97
C GLY A 86 14.50 -5.13 -1.01
N ASP A 87 14.92 -4.53 -2.12
CA ASP A 87 16.27 -4.05 -2.40
C ASP A 87 16.36 -2.53 -2.16
N ASN A 88 17.54 -1.93 -2.40
CA ASN A 88 17.72 -0.49 -2.27
C ASN A 88 18.03 0.22 -3.60
N VAL A 89 17.76 -0.45 -4.72
CA VAL A 89 17.87 0.16 -6.06
C VAL A 89 16.66 1.03 -6.34
N LYS A 90 16.89 2.13 -7.07
CA LYS A 90 15.82 3.00 -7.58
C LYS A 90 15.65 2.78 -9.08
N PHE A 91 14.81 1.83 -9.45
CA PHE A 91 14.44 1.61 -10.85
C PHE A 91 13.39 2.63 -11.30
N GLY A 92 13.77 3.54 -12.19
CA GLY A 92 12.93 4.67 -12.61
C GLY A 92 11.67 4.27 -13.36
N PHE A 93 11.73 3.19 -14.16
CA PHE A 93 10.57 2.74 -14.93
C PHE A 93 9.41 2.21 -14.05
N PRO A 94 9.60 1.21 -13.17
CA PRO A 94 8.54 0.77 -12.25
C PRO A 94 8.12 1.87 -11.26
N MET A 95 9.03 2.74 -10.82
CA MET A 95 8.67 3.89 -9.99
C MET A 95 7.73 4.87 -10.72
N ALA A 96 8.05 5.24 -11.96
CA ALA A 96 7.21 6.13 -12.77
C ALA A 96 5.84 5.51 -13.07
N PHE A 97 5.80 4.21 -13.40
CA PHE A 97 4.57 3.48 -13.62
C PHE A 97 3.70 3.44 -12.35
N THR A 98 4.28 3.08 -11.21
CA THR A 98 3.60 3.06 -9.91
C THR A 98 3.05 4.43 -9.54
N THR A 99 3.83 5.49 -9.78
CA THR A 99 3.41 6.88 -9.54
C THR A 99 2.21 7.26 -10.40
N THR A 100 2.23 6.86 -11.67
CA THR A 100 1.14 7.11 -12.61
C THR A 100 -0.14 6.41 -12.16
N LEU A 101 -0.08 5.14 -11.79
CA LEU A 101 -1.27 4.41 -11.30
C LEU A 101 -1.80 4.97 -9.99
N LEU A 102 -0.92 5.37 -9.06
CA LEU A 102 -1.35 5.98 -7.81
C LEU A 102 -2.02 7.34 -8.04
N ALA A 103 -1.45 8.18 -8.92
CA ALA A 103 -2.03 9.46 -9.29
C ALA A 103 -3.39 9.29 -9.99
N TRP A 104 -3.49 8.35 -10.94
CA TRP A 104 -4.75 8.02 -11.61
C TRP A 104 -5.80 7.54 -10.58
N SER A 105 -5.42 6.65 -9.67
CA SER A 105 -6.32 6.18 -8.61
C SER A 105 -6.87 7.32 -7.74
N ILE A 106 -6.06 8.33 -7.44
CA ILE A 106 -6.50 9.53 -6.70
C ILE A 106 -7.47 10.38 -7.52
N ILE A 107 -7.22 10.55 -8.82
CA ILE A 107 -8.08 11.33 -9.72
C ILE A 107 -9.47 10.69 -9.80
N ASP A 108 -9.55 9.38 -10.02
CA ASP A 108 -10.82 8.69 -10.25
C ASP A 108 -11.54 8.35 -8.94
N PHE A 109 -10.81 7.92 -7.91
CA PHE A 109 -11.38 7.33 -6.70
C PHE A 109 -11.03 8.10 -5.42
N GLY A 110 -10.42 9.28 -5.50
CA GLY A 110 -9.99 10.04 -4.33
C GLY A 110 -11.09 10.33 -3.31
N ARG A 111 -12.35 10.48 -3.77
CA ARG A 111 -13.53 10.67 -2.90
C ARG A 111 -13.82 9.45 -2.01
N ASN A 112 -13.38 8.26 -2.42
CA ASN A 112 -13.57 7.00 -1.71
C ASN A 112 -12.41 6.68 -0.75
N MET A 113 -11.30 7.43 -0.81
CA MET A 113 -10.11 7.16 0.02
C MET A 113 -10.22 7.69 1.46
N GLY A 114 -11.26 8.45 1.78
CA GLY A 114 -11.52 8.97 3.12
C GLY A 114 -10.31 9.70 3.71
N PRO A 115 -9.84 9.36 4.94
CA PRO A 115 -8.72 10.03 5.58
C PRO A 115 -7.37 9.78 4.88
N GLU A 116 -7.24 8.71 4.08
CA GLU A 116 -5.98 8.36 3.43
C GLU A 116 -5.71 9.17 2.15
N LEU A 117 -6.68 9.93 1.63
CA LEU A 117 -6.49 10.79 0.46
C LEU A 117 -5.27 11.71 0.60
N LYS A 118 -5.11 12.34 1.78
CA LYS A 118 -3.96 13.23 2.03
C LYS A 118 -2.63 12.48 2.03
N ASN A 119 -2.61 11.25 2.52
CA ASN A 119 -1.40 10.42 2.54
C ASN A 119 -1.07 9.88 1.14
N ALA A 120 -2.09 9.51 0.36
CA ALA A 120 -1.92 9.09 -1.04
C ALA A 120 -1.35 10.24 -1.89
N VAL A 121 -1.85 11.47 -1.72
CA VAL A 121 -1.29 12.66 -2.39
C VAL A 121 0.17 12.90 -1.96
N LYS A 122 0.50 12.75 -0.67
CA LYS A 122 1.90 12.82 -0.20
C LYS A 122 2.78 11.73 -0.81
N ALA A 123 2.25 10.53 -1.02
CA ALA A 123 2.98 9.44 -1.65
C ALA A 123 3.26 9.72 -3.14
N VAL A 124 2.29 10.26 -3.89
CA VAL A 124 2.54 10.73 -5.26
C VAL A 124 3.59 11.84 -5.26
N LYS A 125 3.43 12.84 -4.41
CA LYS A 125 4.36 13.98 -4.31
C LYS A 125 5.81 13.53 -4.09
N TRP A 126 6.03 12.57 -3.19
CA TRP A 126 7.37 12.06 -2.90
C TRP A 126 8.08 11.51 -4.13
N SER A 127 7.36 10.76 -4.96
CA SER A 127 7.90 10.23 -6.21
C SER A 127 8.08 11.30 -7.27
N THR A 128 7.08 12.18 -7.46
CA THR A 128 7.17 13.24 -8.47
C THR A 128 8.29 14.24 -8.17
N ASP A 129 8.56 14.54 -6.89
CA ASP A 129 9.70 15.38 -6.51
C ASP A 129 11.03 14.74 -6.95
N TYR A 130 11.17 13.42 -6.83
CA TYR A 130 12.33 12.69 -7.35
C TYR A 130 12.37 12.67 -8.89
N LEU A 131 11.25 12.41 -9.56
CA LEU A 131 11.19 12.41 -11.03
C LEU A 131 11.54 13.78 -11.63
N LEU A 132 11.17 14.88 -10.97
CA LEU A 132 11.59 16.23 -11.35
C LEU A 132 13.12 16.41 -11.24
N LYS A 133 13.76 15.87 -10.19
CA LYS A 133 15.23 15.85 -10.08
C LYS A 133 15.87 15.02 -11.19
N ALA A 134 15.33 13.83 -11.44
CA ALA A 134 15.80 12.90 -12.46
C ALA A 134 15.68 13.44 -13.90
N THR A 135 14.89 14.50 -14.11
CA THR A 135 14.65 15.13 -15.42
C THR A 135 15.09 16.61 -15.45
N ALA A 136 15.80 17.09 -14.42
CA ALA A 136 16.17 18.49 -14.28
C ALA A 136 17.17 18.98 -15.34
N LYS A 137 17.93 18.07 -15.95
CA LYS A 137 18.89 18.38 -17.02
C LYS A 137 18.21 18.24 -18.39
N PRO A 138 18.16 19.30 -19.22
CA PRO A 138 17.56 19.22 -20.56
C PRO A 138 18.18 18.10 -21.41
N GLY A 139 17.33 17.29 -22.04
CA GLY A 139 17.77 16.17 -22.89
C GLY A 139 18.34 14.96 -22.14
N VAL A 140 18.28 14.94 -20.80
CA VAL A 140 18.80 13.85 -19.96
C VAL A 140 17.70 13.35 -19.03
N VAL A 141 17.60 12.03 -18.91
CA VAL A 141 16.75 11.36 -17.92
C VAL A 141 17.61 10.38 -17.13
N TYR A 142 17.68 10.56 -15.82
CA TYR A 142 18.29 9.60 -14.91
C TYR A 142 17.28 8.51 -14.58
N VAL A 143 17.51 7.30 -15.08
CA VAL A 143 16.53 6.19 -14.98
C VAL A 143 16.85 5.17 -13.90
N GLN A 144 18.03 5.25 -13.28
CA GLN A 144 18.45 4.33 -12.23
C GLN A 144 19.43 4.99 -11.27
N VAL A 145 19.39 4.60 -10.00
CA VAL A 145 20.45 4.83 -9.01
C VAL A 145 20.66 3.55 -8.22
N GLY A 146 21.91 3.07 -8.19
CA GLY A 146 22.24 1.77 -7.59
C GLY A 146 22.68 0.75 -8.64
N ASP A 147 23.77 0.04 -8.35
CA ASP A 147 24.13 -1.17 -9.09
C ASP A 147 23.38 -2.37 -8.50
N ALA A 148 22.52 -3.00 -9.30
CA ALA A 148 21.66 -4.07 -8.81
C ALA A 148 22.43 -5.30 -8.34
N TYR A 149 23.55 -5.64 -8.99
CA TYR A 149 24.33 -6.80 -8.58
C TYR A 149 25.00 -6.59 -7.22
N SER A 150 25.62 -5.42 -7.01
CA SER A 150 26.20 -5.03 -5.72
C SER A 150 25.13 -4.94 -4.63
N ASP A 151 23.98 -4.31 -4.91
CA ASP A 151 22.89 -4.15 -3.96
C ASP A 151 22.31 -5.51 -3.53
N HIS A 152 22.05 -6.40 -4.49
CA HIS A 152 21.43 -7.71 -4.24
C HIS A 152 22.39 -8.76 -3.66
N SER A 153 23.70 -8.48 -3.69
CA SER A 153 24.72 -9.32 -3.05
C SER A 153 24.83 -9.07 -1.54
N CYS A 154 24.14 -8.05 -1.02
CA CYS A 154 24.16 -7.64 0.37
C CYS A 154 22.75 -7.71 0.97
N TRP A 155 22.66 -8.02 2.28
CA TRP A 155 21.40 -7.94 3.03
C TRP A 155 21.58 -6.96 4.18
N GLU A 156 21.20 -5.71 3.94
CA GLU A 156 21.45 -4.62 4.87
C GLU A 156 20.28 -3.65 4.94
N ARG A 157 20.28 -2.83 5.99
CA ARG A 157 19.33 -1.74 6.11
C ARG A 157 19.71 -0.63 5.12
N PRO A 158 18.75 0.06 4.48
CA PRO A 158 19.06 1.20 3.61
C PRO A 158 19.86 2.29 4.32
N GLU A 159 19.68 2.41 5.64
CA GLU A 159 20.38 3.39 6.49
C GLU A 159 21.88 3.10 6.67
N ASP A 160 22.32 1.85 6.43
CA ASP A 160 23.70 1.41 6.64
C ASP A 160 24.46 1.14 5.33
N MET A 161 23.83 1.37 4.17
CA MET A 161 24.39 0.97 2.87
C MET A 161 25.80 1.46 2.61
N ASP A 162 26.68 0.53 2.23
CA ASP A 162 28.04 0.79 1.77
C ASP A 162 28.31 0.33 0.33
N THR A 163 27.30 -0.24 -0.34
CA THR A 163 27.33 -0.67 -1.74
C THR A 163 27.43 0.50 -2.73
N LEU A 164 27.87 0.21 -3.96
CA LEU A 164 28.02 1.22 -5.01
C LEU A 164 26.66 1.71 -5.51
N ARG A 165 26.49 3.04 -5.54
CA ARG A 165 25.25 3.73 -5.96
C ARG A 165 25.48 4.72 -7.09
N THR A 166 25.95 4.20 -8.23
CA THR A 166 26.23 4.97 -9.46
C THR A 166 24.97 5.26 -10.26
#